data_AF-A0A5N5HC30-F1
#
_entry.id   AF-A0A5N5HC30-F1
#
_cell.length_a   1.000
_cell.length_b   1.000
_cell.length_c   1.000
_cell.angle_alpha   90.00
_cell.angle_beta   90.00
_cell.angle_gamma   90.00
#
_symmetry.space_group_name_H-M   'P 1'
#
loop_
_entity.id
_entity.type
_entity.pdbx_description
1 polymer ?
#
loop_
_entity_poly.entity_id
_entity_poly.type
_entity_poly.pdbx_seq_one_letter_code
_entity_poly.pdbx_strand_id
1 'polypeptide(L)'
;MTRIKRGYIARRRRTKIRLFASTFRGAHSRLTRTITQQKIRALVSAHRDRGRQKRDFRRLWITRINAVIRENKRRLHFNRKILAQIAILNKSCLYMISNEIIK
;
A
#
# COMPACT_ATOMS: atom_id res chain seq x y z
N MET A 1 -5.23 -40.72 36.33
CA MET A 1 -5.11 -39.48 35.52
C MET A 1 -6.48 -39.04 35.04
N THR A 2 -6.82 -37.75 35.16
CA THR A 2 -8.14 -37.22 34.81
C THR A 2 -8.20 -36.73 33.36
N ARG A 3 -9.19 -37.18 32.58
CA ARG A 3 -9.36 -36.78 31.17
C ARG A 3 -9.85 -35.33 31.06
N ILE A 4 -9.06 -34.45 30.44
CA ILE A 4 -9.44 -33.05 30.19
C ILE A 4 -9.99 -32.89 28.76
N LYS A 5 -11.19 -32.30 28.64
CA LYS A 5 -11.80 -31.99 27.32
C LYS A 5 -11.25 -30.68 26.77
N ARG A 6 -11.21 -30.56 25.43
CA ARG A 6 -10.72 -29.37 24.71
C ARG A 6 -11.54 -28.09 24.95
N GLY A 7 -12.79 -28.20 25.36
CA GLY A 7 -13.69 -27.07 25.63
C GLY A 7 -13.86 -26.11 24.44
N TYR A 8 -14.06 -24.83 24.73
CA TYR A 8 -14.33 -23.78 23.73
C TYR A 8 -13.07 -23.19 23.08
N ILE A 9 -11.86 -23.58 23.51
CA ILE A 9 -10.59 -22.98 23.10
C ILE A 9 -10.45 -23.01 21.57
N ALA A 10 -10.79 -24.14 20.95
CA ALA A 10 -10.74 -24.31 19.51
C ALA A 10 -11.73 -23.40 18.78
N ARG A 11 -12.94 -23.22 19.35
CA ARG A 11 -13.99 -22.36 18.77
C ARG A 11 -13.55 -20.89 18.82
N ARG A 12 -13.09 -20.39 19.97
CA ARG A 12 -12.58 -19.01 20.12
C ARG A 12 -11.47 -18.71 19.10
N ARG A 13 -10.51 -19.63 18.92
CA ARG A 13 -9.45 -19.48 17.92
C ARG A 13 -10.01 -19.36 16.50
N ARG A 14 -10.96 -20.21 16.12
CA ARG A 14 -11.59 -20.18 14.79
C ARG A 14 -12.41 -18.91 14.58
N THR A 15 -13.13 -18.42 15.59
CA THR A 15 -13.88 -17.16 15.50
C THR A 15 -12.94 -15.98 15.23
N LYS A 16 -11.82 -15.87 15.94
CA LYS A 16 -10.82 -14.81 15.69
C LYS A 16 -10.26 -14.85 14.26
N ILE A 17 -9.99 -16.05 13.75
CA ILE A 17 -9.47 -16.22 12.38
C ILE A 17 -10.56 -15.93 11.34
N ARG A 18 -11.82 -16.31 11.60
CA ARG A 18 -12.95 -15.98 10.72
C ARG A 18 -13.20 -14.48 10.65
N LEU A 19 -13.09 -13.74 11.75
CA LEU A 19 -13.22 -12.28 11.76
C LEU A 19 -12.22 -11.61 10.81
N PHE A 20 -11.00 -12.12 10.70
CA PHE A 20 -10.00 -11.63 9.75
C PHE A 20 -10.41 -11.85 8.28
N ALA A 21 -11.16 -12.90 8.00
CA ALA A 21 -11.53 -13.34 6.65
C ALA A 21 -12.98 -13.00 6.27
N SER A 22 -13.62 -12.06 6.97
CA SER A 22 -15.04 -11.71 6.78
C SER A 22 -15.38 -11.29 5.35
N THR A 23 -14.47 -10.57 4.70
CA THR A 23 -14.64 -10.06 3.32
C THR A 23 -14.14 -11.01 2.24
N PHE A 24 -13.66 -12.21 2.60
CA PHE A 24 -13.13 -13.15 1.62
C PHE A 24 -14.28 -13.80 0.82
N ARG A 25 -14.08 -13.94 -0.50
CA ARG A 25 -15.11 -14.48 -1.40
C ARG A 25 -15.24 -16.00 -1.27
N GLY A 26 -16.48 -16.48 -1.33
CA GLY A 26 -16.81 -17.91 -1.42
C GLY A 26 -16.35 -18.74 -0.22
N ALA A 27 -15.73 -19.90 -0.49
CA ALA A 27 -15.29 -20.83 0.54
C ALA A 27 -14.18 -20.27 1.46
N HIS A 28 -13.48 -19.21 1.02
CA HIS A 28 -12.40 -18.58 1.76
C HIS A 28 -12.82 -17.83 3.02
N SER A 29 -14.11 -17.50 3.20
CA SER A 29 -14.68 -16.92 4.42
C SER A 29 -15.46 -17.91 5.28
N ARG A 30 -15.77 -19.10 4.72
CA ARG A 30 -16.63 -20.12 5.36
C ARG A 30 -15.85 -21.27 5.99
N LEU A 31 -14.98 -21.91 5.22
CA LEU A 31 -14.27 -23.13 5.61
C LEU A 31 -13.03 -22.83 6.45
N THR A 32 -12.93 -23.40 7.65
CA THR A 32 -11.87 -23.06 8.63
C THR A 32 -10.46 -23.39 8.14
N ARG A 33 -10.28 -24.53 7.46
CA ARG A 33 -9.00 -24.94 6.86
C ARG A 33 -8.57 -23.99 5.75
N THR A 34 -9.51 -23.62 4.88
CA THR A 34 -9.27 -22.69 3.78
C THR A 34 -8.97 -21.28 4.30
N ILE A 35 -9.73 -20.79 5.29
CA ILE A 35 -9.48 -19.49 5.93
C ILE A 35 -8.05 -19.44 6.50
N THR A 36 -7.59 -20.50 7.17
CA THR A 36 -6.22 -20.52 7.73
C THR A 36 -5.15 -20.41 6.65
N GLN A 37 -5.32 -21.10 5.53
CA GLN A 37 -4.40 -21.01 4.39
C GLN A 37 -4.41 -19.60 3.78
N GLN A 38 -5.59 -19.02 3.57
CA GLN A 38 -5.72 -17.68 3.00
C GLN A 38 -5.18 -16.59 3.93
N LYS A 39 -5.39 -16.72 5.23
CA LYS A 39 -4.81 -15.81 6.23
C LYS A 39 -3.29 -15.74 6.09
N ILE A 40 -2.61 -16.89 5.97
CA ILE A 40 -1.15 -16.92 5.82
C ILE A 40 -0.74 -16.21 4.52
N ARG A 41 -1.39 -16.52 3.40
CA ARG A 41 -1.11 -15.87 2.09
C ARG A 41 -1.33 -14.35 2.11
N ALA A 42 -2.40 -13.90 2.77
CA ALA A 42 -2.73 -12.49 2.91
C ALA A 42 -1.65 -11.75 3.73
N LEU A 43 -1.19 -12.33 4.83
CA LEU A 43 -0.14 -11.72 5.67
C LEU A 43 1.21 -11.64 4.94
N VAL A 44 1.58 -12.68 4.19
CA VAL A 44 2.80 -12.66 3.36
C VAL A 44 2.73 -11.57 2.30
N SER A 45 1.58 -11.46 1.61
CA SER A 45 1.36 -10.42 0.60
C SER A 45 1.41 -9.03 1.22
N ALA A 46 0.73 -8.80 2.35
CA ALA A 46 0.74 -7.53 3.06
C ALA A 46 2.17 -7.11 3.48
N HIS A 47 2.97 -8.04 4.00
CA HIS A 47 4.36 -7.76 4.35
C HIS A 47 5.18 -7.34 3.12
N ARG A 48 5.10 -8.10 2.03
CA ARG A 48 5.80 -7.83 0.78
C ARG A 48 5.38 -6.49 0.17
N ASP A 49 4.08 -6.21 0.17
CA ASP A 49 3.52 -5.07 -0.53
C ASP A 49 3.76 -3.75 0.22
N ARG A 50 3.96 -3.75 1.54
CA ARG A 50 4.47 -2.58 2.28
C ARG A 50 5.81 -2.05 1.73
N GLY A 51 6.70 -2.95 1.29
CA GLY A 51 7.94 -2.57 0.63
C GLY A 51 7.75 -2.11 -0.81
N ARG A 52 6.84 -2.76 -1.55
CA ARG A 52 6.49 -2.37 -2.94
C ARG A 52 5.84 -1.00 -3.01
N GLN A 53 4.91 -0.69 -2.10
CA GLN A 53 4.21 0.58 -2.02
C GLN A 53 5.16 1.79 -2.04
N LYS A 54 6.29 1.72 -1.33
CA LYS A 54 7.30 2.79 -1.33
C LYS A 54 7.93 3.01 -2.73
N ARG A 55 8.17 1.91 -3.46
CA ARG A 55 8.69 1.95 -4.83
C ARG A 55 7.64 2.42 -5.82
N ASP A 56 6.40 1.95 -5.68
CA ASP A 56 5.28 2.31 -6.55
C ASP A 56 4.95 3.79 -6.46
N PHE A 57 4.91 4.36 -5.25
CA PHE A 57 4.76 5.81 -5.07
C PHE A 57 5.91 6.59 -5.68
N ARG A 58 7.16 6.15 -5.48
CA ARG A 58 8.32 6.81 -6.09
C ARG A 58 8.24 6.77 -7.61
N ARG A 59 7.86 5.63 -8.20
CA ARG A 59 7.66 5.49 -9.65
C ARG A 59 6.60 6.46 -10.15
N LEU A 60 5.44 6.52 -9.49
CA LEU A 60 4.36 7.44 -9.83
C LEU A 60 4.80 8.91 -9.76
N TRP A 61 5.55 9.30 -8.73
CA TRP A 61 6.05 10.67 -8.60
C TRP A 61 7.03 11.03 -9.72
N ILE A 62 7.92 10.11 -10.11
CA ILE A 62 8.83 10.32 -11.23
C ILE A 62 8.04 10.49 -12.54
N THR A 63 7.05 9.65 -12.80
CA THR A 63 6.20 9.77 -13.99
C THR A 63 5.47 11.11 -14.04
N ARG A 64 4.90 11.56 -12.92
CA ARG A 64 4.21 12.86 -12.81
C ARG A 64 5.15 14.04 -13.06
N ILE A 65 6.35 14.01 -12.46
CA ILE A 65 7.35 15.07 -12.65
C ILE A 65 7.84 15.09 -14.10
N ASN A 66 8.14 13.93 -14.68
CA ASN A 66 8.62 13.83 -16.06
C ASN A 66 7.58 14.34 -17.06
N ALA A 67 6.29 14.15 -16.80
CA ALA A 67 5.23 14.70 -17.65
C ALA A 67 5.28 16.24 -17.70
N VAL A 68 5.56 16.90 -16.58
CA VAL A 68 5.60 18.37 -16.51
C VAL A 68 6.94 18.96 -16.98
N ILE A 69 8.06 18.29 -16.70
CA ILE A 69 9.40 18.74 -17.16
C ILE A 69 9.54 18.65 -18.69
N ARG A 70 8.75 17.82 -19.38
CA ARG A 70 8.72 17.84 -20.85
C ARG A 70 8.29 19.20 -21.41
N GLU A 71 7.44 19.94 -20.69
CA GLU A 71 7.08 21.33 -21.04
C GLU A 71 8.18 22.32 -20.62
N ASN A 72 8.87 22.06 -19.50
CA ASN A 72 9.88 22.95 -18.91
C ASN A 72 11.21 22.20 -18.73
N LYS A 73 12.19 22.41 -19.64
CA LYS A 73 13.50 21.70 -19.72
C LYS A 73 14.46 21.94 -18.52
N ARG A 74 14.01 21.89 -17.27
CA ARG A 74 14.84 22.18 -16.08
C ARG A 74 14.78 21.06 -15.04
N ARG A 75 15.89 20.85 -14.33
CA ARG A 75 16.03 19.87 -13.24
C ARG A 75 15.87 20.56 -11.88
N LEU A 76 14.89 20.09 -11.09
CA LEU A 76 14.60 20.60 -9.74
C LEU A 76 15.17 19.68 -8.66
N HIS A 77 15.92 20.23 -7.71
CA HIS A 77 16.54 19.51 -6.58
C HIS A 77 15.63 19.49 -5.33
N PHE A 78 14.40 18.98 -5.48
CA PHE A 78 13.47 18.79 -4.36
C PHE A 78 13.03 17.33 -4.22
N ASN A 79 12.45 16.99 -3.06
CA ASN A 79 11.86 15.66 -2.87
C ASN A 79 10.75 15.44 -3.91
N ARG A 80 10.79 14.27 -4.57
CA ARG A 80 9.87 13.88 -5.64
C ARG A 80 8.41 13.90 -5.21
N LYS A 81 8.11 13.64 -3.92
CA LYS A 81 6.73 13.75 -3.40
C LYS A 81 6.19 15.18 -3.54
N ILE A 82 6.96 16.16 -3.09
CA ILE A 82 6.55 17.58 -3.08
C ILE A 82 6.42 18.07 -4.52
N LEU A 83 7.42 17.78 -5.37
CA LEU A 83 7.38 18.14 -6.78
C LEU A 83 6.19 17.53 -7.52
N ALA A 84 5.91 16.25 -7.32
CA ALA A 84 4.76 15.60 -7.93
C ALA A 84 3.42 16.15 -7.43
N GLN A 85 3.37 16.67 -6.20
CA GLN A 85 2.17 17.31 -5.66
C GLN A 85 1.98 18.72 -6.20
N ILE A 86 3.04 19.53 -6.25
CA ILE A 86 3.01 20.88 -6.86
C ILE A 86 2.64 20.78 -8.33
N ALA A 87 3.17 19.77 -9.05
CA ALA A 87 2.84 19.48 -10.44
C ALA A 87 1.34 19.31 -10.70
N ILE A 88 0.58 18.79 -9.73
CA ILE A 88 -0.87 18.60 -9.85
C ILE A 88 -1.63 19.81 -9.31
N LEU A 89 -1.26 20.29 -8.13
CA LEU A 89 -2.04 21.31 -7.42
C LEU A 89 -1.82 22.72 -7.98
N ASN A 90 -0.58 23.10 -8.32
CA ASN A 90 -0.21 24.48 -8.61
C ASN A 90 0.80 24.55 -9.76
N LYS A 91 0.32 24.55 -11.00
CA LYS A 91 1.17 24.64 -12.21
C LYS A 91 1.97 25.95 -12.26
N SER A 92 1.39 27.07 -11.81
CA SER A 92 2.06 28.38 -11.74
C SER A 92 3.30 28.37 -10.82
N CYS A 93 3.23 27.66 -9.69
CA CYS A 93 4.34 27.56 -8.74
C CYS A 93 5.58 26.91 -9.37
N LEU A 94 5.39 25.88 -10.21
CA LEU A 94 6.49 25.27 -10.95
C LEU A 94 7.16 26.23 -11.93
N TYR A 95 6.39 27.12 -12.56
CA TYR A 95 6.92 28.13 -13.47
C TYR A 95 7.75 29.19 -12.71
N MET A 96 7.28 29.63 -11.54
CA MET A 96 8.03 30.55 -10.68
C MET A 96 9.36 29.95 -10.21
N ILE A 97 9.33 28.74 -9.64
CA ILE A 97 10.55 28.03 -9.20
C ILE A 97 11.51 27.82 -10.37
N SER A 98 10.97 27.49 -11.54
CA SER A 98 11.76 27.33 -12.75
C SER A 98 12.46 28.65 -13.11
N ASN A 99 11.78 29.79 -13.05
CA ASN A 99 12.34 31.10 -13.38
C ASN A 99 13.33 31.64 -12.33
N GLU A 100 13.13 31.33 -11.06
CA GLU A 100 14.04 31.71 -9.97
C GLU A 100 15.43 31.07 -10.13
N ILE A 101 15.50 29.85 -10.67
CA ILE A 101 16.75 29.14 -10.99
C ILE A 101 17.53 29.80 -12.16
N ILE A 102 16.92 30.71 -12.93
CA ILE A 102 17.60 31.41 -14.04
C ILE A 102 18.46 32.58 -13.54
N LYS A 103 18.11 33.17 -12.39
CA LYS A 103 18.92 34.23 -11.75
C LYS A 103 20.12 33.61 -11.04
#